data_AF-X1JG24-F1
#
_entry.id   AF-X1JG24-F1
#
_cell.length_a   1.000
_cell.length_b   1.000
_cell.length_c   1.000
_cell.angle_alpha   90.00
_cell.angle_beta   90.00
_cell.angle_gamma   90.00
#
_symmetry.space_group_name_H-M   'P 1'
#
loop_
_entity.id
_entity.type
_entity.pdbx_description
1 polymer ?
#
loop_
_entity_poly.entity_id
_entity_poly.type
_entity_poly.pdbx_seq_one_letter_code
_entity_poly.pdbx_strand_id
1 'polypeptide(L)'
;MEELFFLVQRQSEGAALQVCGCVTRTMAHAAGFPHTTVLLVPVTWDQEHGGAMLFIHKRSPHKRTCPNTWDFCGGHLSFRDWHCHCLQSQLDTLNLIERVAEQTALREANEELR
;
A
#
# COMPACT_ATOMS: atom_id res chain seq x y z
N MET A 1 4.54 11.90 15.29
CA MET A 1 4.16 10.51 15.63
C MET A 1 4.59 9.63 14.48
N GLU A 2 5.41 8.62 14.73
CA GLU A 2 5.93 7.71 13.68
C GLU A 2 4.79 6.84 13.14
N GLU A 3 4.82 6.59 11.83
CA GLU A 3 3.83 5.78 11.14
C GLU A 3 4.11 4.28 11.35
N LEU A 4 3.07 3.51 11.63
CA LEU A 4 3.12 2.06 11.84
C LEU A 4 2.48 1.34 10.67
N PHE A 5 3.19 0.40 10.07
CA PHE A 5 2.72 -0.48 9.00
C PHE A 5 2.33 -1.85 9.53
N PHE A 6 1.44 -2.54 8.82
CA PHE A 6 1.09 -3.93 9.13
C PHE A 6 2.20 -4.88 8.67
N LEU A 7 2.67 -5.72 9.59
CA LEU A 7 3.53 -6.85 9.27
C LEU A 7 2.68 -7.99 8.73
N VAL A 8 3.20 -8.66 7.70
CA VAL A 8 2.56 -9.84 7.12
C VAL A 8 3.51 -11.01 7.03
N GLN A 9 2.98 -12.21 7.24
CA GLN A 9 3.76 -13.43 7.16
C GLN A 9 2.92 -14.56 6.57
N ARG A 10 3.58 -15.48 5.85
CA ARG A 10 3.00 -16.79 5.53
C ARG A 10 3.46 -17.78 6.59
N GLN A 11 2.53 -18.52 7.19
CA GLN A 11 2.87 -19.56 8.17
C GLN A 11 3.54 -20.77 7.52
N SER A 12 3.20 -21.07 6.27
CA SER A 12 3.78 -22.15 5.48
C SER A 12 3.72 -21.83 3.98
N GLU A 13 4.46 -22.59 3.18
CA GLU A 13 4.40 -22.49 1.73
C GLU A 13 2.97 -22.81 1.24
N GLY A 14 2.45 -21.95 0.35
CA GLY A 14 1.07 -22.05 -0.14
C GLY A 14 -0.02 -21.51 0.80
N ALA A 15 0.28 -21.20 2.07
CA ALA A 15 -0.68 -20.55 2.96
C ALA A 15 -0.94 -19.09 2.57
N ALA A 16 -2.12 -18.58 2.94
CA ALA A 16 -2.45 -17.17 2.81
C ALA A 16 -1.52 -16.30 3.66
N LEU A 17 -1.27 -15.06 3.21
CA LEU A 17 -0.61 -14.05 4.04
C LEU A 17 -1.54 -13.65 5.18
N GLN A 18 -0.99 -13.56 6.38
CA GLN A 18 -1.71 -13.15 7.58
C GLN A 18 -1.03 -11.94 8.20
N VAL A 19 -1.82 -11.07 8.82
CA VAL A 19 -1.31 -9.94 9.59
C VAL A 19 -0.80 -10.46 10.93
N CYS A 20 0.49 -10.27 11.21
CA CYS A 20 1.12 -10.82 12.42
C CYS A 20 1.62 -9.75 13.40
N GLY A 21 1.46 -8.46 13.08
CA GLY A 21 1.84 -7.37 13.98
C GLY A 21 1.96 -6.03 13.27
N CYS A 22 2.73 -5.14 13.87
CA CYS A 22 3.04 -3.83 13.31
C CYS A 22 4.53 -3.51 13.42
N VAL A 23 4.99 -2.62 12.56
CA VAL A 23 6.38 -2.16 12.52
C VAL A 23 6.41 -0.68 12.18
N THR A 24 7.39 0.05 12.72
CA THR A 24 7.56 1.45 12.31
C THR A 24 8.02 1.53 10.87
N ARG A 25 7.59 2.55 10.15
CA ARG A 25 8.02 2.82 8.76
C ARG A 25 9.56 2.78 8.62
N THR A 26 10.26 3.34 9.60
CA THR A 26 11.72 3.36 9.60
C THR A 26 12.30 1.95 9.65
N MET A 27 11.81 1.11 10.57
CA MET A 27 12.28 -0.27 10.71
C MET A 27 11.86 -1.14 9.53
N ALA A 28 10.65 -0.96 8.99
CA ALA A 28 10.15 -1.73 7.85
C ALA A 28 11.11 -1.68 6.67
N HIS A 29 11.56 -0.47 6.31
CA HIS A 29 12.47 -0.27 5.19
C HIS A 29 13.94 -0.48 5.54
N ALA A 30 14.36 -0.18 6.77
CA ALA A 30 15.77 -0.34 7.18
C ALA A 30 16.17 -1.81 7.41
N ALA A 31 15.27 -2.62 7.97
CA ALA A 31 15.51 -4.03 8.28
C ALA A 31 14.83 -4.99 7.31
N GLY A 32 14.05 -4.48 6.34
CA GLY A 32 13.40 -5.30 5.32
C GLY A 32 12.29 -6.21 5.87
N PHE A 33 11.58 -5.77 6.93
CA PHE A 33 10.46 -6.54 7.46
C PHE A 33 9.35 -6.63 6.41
N PRO A 34 8.78 -7.81 6.14
CA PRO A 34 7.64 -7.94 5.24
C PRO A 34 6.41 -7.21 5.78
N HIS A 35 5.85 -6.32 4.97
CA HIS A 35 4.75 -5.45 5.37
C HIS A 35 3.82 -5.18 4.19
N THR A 36 2.59 -4.75 4.49
CA THR A 36 1.57 -4.51 3.46
C THR A 36 1.86 -3.24 2.66
N THR A 37 1.56 -3.32 1.36
CA THR A 37 1.62 -2.20 0.42
C THR A 37 0.37 -2.20 -0.44
N VAL A 38 0.02 -1.02 -0.96
CA VAL A 38 -0.99 -0.84 -2.01
C VAL A 38 -0.29 -0.26 -3.21
N LEU A 39 -0.50 -0.88 -4.36
CA LEU A 39 -0.09 -0.37 -5.65
C LEU A 39 -1.34 0.12 -6.39
N LEU A 40 -1.35 1.40 -6.73
CA LEU A 40 -2.41 2.04 -7.50
C LEU A 40 -1.96 2.12 -8.97
N VAL A 41 -2.63 1.33 -9.83
CA VAL A 41 -2.41 1.31 -11.27
C VAL A 41 -3.57 2.07 -11.94
N PRO A 42 -3.41 3.38 -12.21
CA PRO A 42 -4.45 4.17 -12.86
C PRO A 42 -4.57 3.78 -14.33
N VAL A 43 -5.81 3.52 -14.76
CA VAL A 43 -6.16 3.18 -16.13
C VAL A 43 -7.19 4.19 -16.63
N THR A 44 -6.96 4.77 -17.81
CA THR A 44 -8.00 5.50 -18.55
C THR A 44 -8.31 4.77 -19.85
N TRP A 45 -9.37 5.20 -20.51
CA TRP A 45 -9.70 4.79 -21.86
C TRP A 45 -9.46 5.95 -22.82
N ASP A 46 -8.65 5.71 -23.83
CA ASP A 46 -8.44 6.67 -24.92
C ASP A 46 -9.36 6.30 -26.09
N GLN A 47 -10.31 7.18 -26.38
CA GLN A 47 -11.24 6.98 -27.50
C GLN A 47 -10.58 7.17 -28.86
N GLU A 48 -9.51 7.97 -28.97
CA GLU A 48 -8.78 8.20 -30.22
C GLU A 48 -7.90 7.00 -30.58
N HIS A 49 -7.26 6.38 -29.58
CA HIS A 49 -6.39 5.23 -29.77
C HIS A 49 -7.11 3.87 -29.56
N GLY A 50 -8.39 3.90 -29.17
CA GLY A 50 -9.24 2.72 -29.07
C GLY A 50 -8.81 1.69 -28.02
N GLY A 51 -8.14 2.13 -26.94
CA GLY A 51 -7.53 1.21 -25.97
C GLY A 51 -7.35 1.77 -24.56
N ALA A 52 -7.08 0.84 -23.64
CA ALA A 52 -6.74 1.17 -22.26
C ALA A 52 -5.34 1.78 -22.19
N MET A 53 -5.22 2.91 -21.51
CA MET A 53 -3.96 3.59 -21.25
C MET A 53 -3.61 3.51 -19.77
N LEU A 54 -2.37 3.13 -19.48
CA LEU A 54 -1.81 3.13 -18.13
C LEU A 54 -1.04 4.42 -17.89
N PHE A 55 -1.21 5.03 -16.71
CA PHE A 55 -0.33 6.12 -16.31
C PHE A 55 0.76 5.62 -15.38
N ILE A 56 1.99 5.97 -15.75
CA ILE A 56 3.16 5.88 -14.88
C ILE A 56 3.62 7.31 -14.59
N HIS A 57 4.18 7.52 -13.41
CA HIS A 57 4.72 8.82 -13.01
C HIS A 57 6.20 8.71 -12.69
N LYS A 58 6.91 9.83 -12.80
CA LYS A 58 8.30 9.91 -12.38
C LYS A 58 8.35 10.36 -10.93
N ARG A 59 8.88 9.50 -10.06
CA ARG A 59 8.99 9.75 -8.63
C ARG A 59 9.87 10.97 -8.34
N SER A 60 9.45 11.78 -7.36
CA SER A 60 10.19 12.96 -6.91
C SER A 60 11.65 12.63 -6.51
N PRO A 61 12.62 13.53 -6.79
CA PRO A 61 14.01 13.37 -6.35
C PRO A 61 14.16 13.34 -4.82
N HIS A 62 13.15 13.81 -4.07
CA HIS A 62 13.16 13.84 -2.61
C HIS A 62 12.63 12.56 -1.97
N LYS A 63 12.21 11.56 -2.76
CA LYS A 63 11.81 10.25 -2.23
C LYS A 63 13.03 9.54 -1.64
N ARG A 64 12.87 8.98 -0.43
CA ARG A 64 13.91 8.20 0.25
C ARG A 64 14.31 6.94 -0.52
N THR A 65 13.32 6.27 -1.12
CA THR A 65 13.51 5.01 -1.86
C THR A 65 13.17 5.23 -3.32
N CYS A 66 14.10 4.82 -4.21
CA CYS A 66 14.01 4.93 -5.66
C CYS A 66 13.61 6.35 -6.13
N PRO A 67 14.41 7.39 -5.86
CA PRO A 67 14.17 8.73 -6.40
C PRO A 67 14.39 8.75 -7.92
N ASN A 68 13.66 9.61 -8.64
CA ASN A 68 13.76 9.82 -10.10
C ASN A 68 13.44 8.61 -11.01
N THR A 69 12.84 7.55 -10.48
CA THR A 69 12.43 6.38 -11.29
C THR A 69 10.99 6.51 -11.76
N TRP A 70 10.66 5.84 -12.88
CA TRP A 70 9.29 5.66 -13.34
C TRP A 70 8.62 4.54 -12.56
N ASP A 71 7.41 4.77 -12.07
CA ASP A 71 6.71 3.84 -11.20
C ASP A 71 5.20 4.09 -11.27
N PHE A 72 4.42 3.20 -10.66
CA PHE A 72 3.03 3.45 -10.31
C PHE A 72 2.94 4.19 -8.96
N CYS A 73 1.76 4.72 -8.63
CA CYS A 73 1.52 5.29 -7.31
C CYS A 73 1.32 4.16 -6.31
N GLY A 74 1.64 4.40 -5.04
CA GLY A 74 1.45 3.39 -4.03
C GLY A 74 1.95 3.80 -2.67
N GLY A 75 1.43 3.10 -1.67
CA GLY A 75 1.67 3.41 -0.27
C GLY A 75 1.58 2.17 0.59
N HIS A 76 1.41 2.39 1.89
CA HIS A 76 1.39 1.35 2.89
C HIS A 76 0.11 1.47 3.70
N LEU A 77 -0.49 0.34 4.06
CA LEU A 77 -1.60 0.36 5.01
C LEU A 77 -1.01 0.74 6.37
N SER A 78 -1.61 1.74 7.01
CA SER A 78 -1.12 2.27 8.28
C SER A 78 -2.12 2.04 9.41
N PHE A 79 -1.61 1.92 10.64
CA PHE A 79 -2.46 1.87 11.85
C PHE A 79 -3.11 3.21 12.21
N ARG A 80 -2.88 4.27 11.44
CA ARG A 80 -3.55 5.57 11.68
C ARG A 80 -5.03 5.53 11.32
N ASP A 81 -5.42 4.65 10.41
CA ASP A 81 -6.80 4.57 9.95
C ASP A 81 -7.64 3.81 11.00
N TRP A 82 -8.67 4.49 11.51
CA TRP A 82 -9.49 4.18 12.70
C TRP A 82 -10.10 2.77 12.78
N HIS A 83 -10.09 1.98 11.71
CA HIS A 83 -10.59 0.59 11.68
C HIS A 83 -9.71 -0.38 12.48
N CYS A 84 -8.48 0.03 12.79
CA CYS A 84 -7.55 -0.71 13.64
C CYS A 84 -7.94 -0.68 15.14
N HIS A 85 -9.08 -0.11 15.51
CA HIS A 85 -9.61 -0.17 16.87
C HIS A 85 -10.60 -1.33 17.09
N CYS A 86 -11.03 -2.02 16.02
CA CYS A 86 -11.97 -3.15 16.08
C CYS A 86 -11.27 -4.52 16.06
N LEU A 87 -10.01 -4.58 16.52
CA LEU A 87 -9.10 -5.74 16.42
C LEU A 87 -9.45 -6.88 17.39
N GLN A 88 -10.68 -7.39 17.35
CA GLN A 88 -11.00 -8.72 17.87
C GLN A 88 -10.88 -9.70 16.70
N SER A 89 -9.76 -10.43 16.65
CA SER A 89 -9.51 -11.65 15.84
C SER A 89 -9.76 -11.63 14.32
N GLN A 90 -10.21 -10.53 13.72
CA GLN A 90 -10.67 -10.47 12.33
C GLN A 90 -9.78 -9.69 11.36
N LEU A 91 -8.55 -9.36 11.74
CA LEU A 91 -7.60 -8.67 10.84
C LEU A 91 -7.43 -9.37 9.49
N ASP A 92 -7.50 -10.70 9.51
CA ASP A 92 -7.35 -11.53 8.31
C ASP A 92 -8.64 -11.72 7.52
N THR A 93 -9.74 -11.05 7.88
CA THR A 93 -10.92 -11.05 7.01
C THR A 93 -10.63 -10.19 5.78
N LEU A 94 -10.68 -10.81 4.60
CA LEU A 94 -10.40 -10.16 3.30
C LEU A 94 -11.10 -8.81 3.19
N ASN A 95 -12.37 -8.74 3.61
CA ASN A 95 -13.18 -7.53 3.58
C ASN A 95 -12.59 -6.34 4.36
N LEU A 96 -11.87 -6.57 5.47
CA LEU A 96 -11.28 -5.49 6.26
C LEU A 96 -9.98 -4.99 5.62
N ILE A 97 -9.12 -5.90 5.17
CA ILE A 97 -7.86 -5.55 4.48
C ILE A 97 -8.17 -4.81 3.17
N GLU A 98 -9.15 -5.29 2.40
CA GLU A 98 -9.60 -4.65 1.17
C GLU A 98 -10.06 -3.21 1.42
N ARG A 99 -10.88 -2.98 2.46
CA ARG A 99 -11.33 -1.62 2.81
C ARG A 99 -10.19 -0.69 3.19
N VAL A 100 -9.23 -1.17 4.00
CA VAL A 100 -8.07 -0.35 4.38
C VAL A 100 -7.17 -0.11 3.16
N ALA A 101 -7.05 -1.10 2.28
CA ALA A 101 -6.32 -0.97 1.02
C ALA A 101 -6.96 0.07 0.08
N GLU A 102 -8.29 0.04 -0.08
CA GLU A 102 -9.05 1.04 -0.85
C GLU A 102 -8.85 2.46 -0.30
N GLN A 103 -8.95 2.63 1.02
CA GLN A 103 -8.74 3.93 1.65
C GLN A 103 -7.31 4.42 1.49
N THR A 104 -6.33 3.52 1.63
CA THR A 104 -4.93 3.81 1.37
C THR A 104 -4.75 4.24 -0.08
N ALA A 105 -5.33 3.52 -1.04
CA ALA A 105 -5.26 3.84 -2.47
C ALA A 105 -5.81 5.24 -2.75
N LEU A 106 -6.98 5.57 -2.20
CA LEU A 106 -7.62 6.88 -2.35
C LEU A 106 -6.76 8.00 -1.75
N ARG A 107 -6.16 7.79 -0.58
CA ARG A 107 -5.25 8.77 0.04
C ARG A 107 -4.03 8.99 -0.83
N GLU A 108 -3.33 7.92 -1.25
CA GLU A 108 -2.13 8.01 -2.09
C GLU A 108 -2.44 8.66 -3.44
N ALA A 109 -3.57 8.34 -4.08
CA ALA A 109 -4.01 9.01 -5.30
C ALA A 109 -4.20 10.51 -5.08
N ASN A 110 -4.84 10.92 -3.98
CA ASN A 110 -5.02 12.34 -3.66
C ASN A 110 -3.72 13.07 -3.29
N GLU A 111 -2.73 12.37 -2.74
CA GLU A 111 -1.45 12.97 -2.34
C GLU A 111 -0.44 13.05 -3.50
N GLU A 112 -0.44 12.07 -4.42
CA GLU A 112 0.57 11.97 -5.48
C GLU A 112 0.08 12.40 -6.87
N LEU A 113 -1.24 12.34 -7.16
CA LEU A 113 -1.79 12.62 -8.51
C LEU A 113 -2.55 13.95 -8.62
N ARG A 114 -2.61 14.74 -7.56
CA ARG A 114 -3.25 16.07 -7.58
C ARG A 114 -2.56 17.05 -8.52
#